data_AF-A0A6L4WSZ3-F1
#
_entry.id   AF-A0A6L4WSZ3-F1
#
_cell.length_a   1.000
_cell.length_b   1.000
_cell.length_c   1.000
_cell.angle_alpha   90.00
_cell.angle_beta   90.00
_cell.angle_gamma   90.00
#
_symmetry.space_group_name_H-M   'P 1'
#
loop_
_entity.id
_entity.type
_entity.pdbx_description
1 polymer ?
#
loop_
_entity_poly.entity_id
_entity_poly.type
_entity_poly.pdbx_seq_one_letter_code
_entity_poly.pdbx_strand_id
1 'polypeptide(L)'
;MGSLSDIVINALYQLWHLLPIVIAIVLFKKYIDNKDKKNRKNKNEENEKNGLTLEVRAIKKYEDISYTIVKSESILVCTKEDKTILIQCNNSIEAKSITDDDIKSFYTTAIKYVKENQLEIKNVEFRYAIAYKDALNKSAIEILLDEFYNCKYVVL
;
A
#
# COMPACT_ATOMS: atom_id res chain seq x y z
N MET A 1 -10.09 45.12 -40.45
CA MET A 1 -10.69 44.12 -39.52
C MET A 1 -9.74 42.95 -39.48
N GLY A 2 -9.11 42.69 -38.32
CA GLY A 2 -8.13 41.60 -38.18
C GLY A 2 -8.79 40.26 -38.46
N SER A 3 -8.09 39.39 -39.17
CA SER A 3 -8.59 38.07 -39.51
C SER A 3 -8.77 37.24 -38.23
N LEU A 4 -9.66 36.26 -38.24
CA LEU A 4 -9.92 35.37 -37.11
C LEU A 4 -8.62 34.67 -36.63
N SER A 5 -7.68 34.44 -37.54
CA SER A 5 -6.32 33.99 -37.26
C SER A 5 -5.50 34.97 -36.39
N ASP A 6 -5.59 36.28 -36.64
CA ASP A 6 -4.84 37.28 -35.87
C ASP A 6 -5.33 37.35 -34.42
N ILE A 7 -6.63 37.19 -34.21
CA ILE A 7 -7.26 37.16 -32.87
C ILE A 7 -6.80 35.93 -32.10
N VAL A 8 -6.75 34.76 -32.75
CA VAL A 8 -6.30 33.50 -32.13
C VAL A 8 -4.80 33.54 -31.82
N ILE A 9 -3.96 34.08 -32.71
CA ILE A 9 -2.52 34.22 -32.49
C ILE A 9 -2.25 35.16 -31.32
N ASN A 10 -2.98 36.27 -31.20
CA ASN A 10 -2.80 37.23 -30.12
C ASN A 10 -3.25 36.66 -28.77
N ALA A 11 -4.33 35.87 -28.76
CA ALA A 11 -4.77 35.12 -27.57
C ALA A 11 -3.74 34.05 -27.13
N LEU A 12 -3.15 33.31 -28.09
CA LEU A 12 -2.07 32.36 -27.81
C LEU A 12 -0.81 33.04 -27.28
N TYR A 13 -0.47 34.24 -27.79
CA TYR A 13 0.65 35.04 -27.30
C TYR A 13 0.44 35.52 -25.86
N GLN A 14 -0.79 35.92 -25.50
CA GLN A 14 -1.15 36.31 -24.14
C GLN A 14 -1.10 35.14 -23.14
N LEU A 15 -1.42 33.92 -23.57
CA LEU A 15 -1.38 32.71 -22.72
C LEU A 15 -0.05 31.93 -22.79
N TRP A 16 0.92 32.34 -23.60
CA TRP A 16 2.20 31.61 -23.79
C TRP A 16 2.97 31.42 -22.47
N HIS A 17 2.88 32.37 -21.54
CA HIS A 17 3.53 32.28 -20.23
C HIS A 17 2.91 31.24 -19.28
N LEU A 18 1.69 30.78 -19.54
CA LEU A 18 1.02 29.78 -18.69
C LEU A 18 1.56 28.37 -18.93
N LEU A 19 2.02 28.05 -20.15
CA LEU A 19 2.67 26.79 -20.48
C LEU A 19 3.85 26.45 -19.57
N PRO A 20 4.88 27.32 -19.42
CA PRO A 20 6.01 27.03 -18.53
C PRO A 20 5.59 26.95 -17.06
N ILE A 21 4.56 27.69 -16.62
CA ILE A 21 4.04 27.63 -15.24
C ILE A 21 3.40 26.26 -14.97
N VAL A 22 2.56 25.76 -15.88
CA VAL A 22 1.94 24.43 -15.74
C VAL A 22 3.01 23.34 -15.72
N ILE A 23 4.00 23.43 -16.61
CA ILE A 23 5.14 22.49 -16.63
C ILE A 23 5.90 22.54 -15.29
N ALA A 24 6.19 23.72 -14.78
CA ALA A 24 6.87 23.89 -13.49
C ALA A 24 6.08 23.27 -12.33
N ILE A 25 4.76 23.46 -12.28
CA ILE A 25 3.89 22.86 -11.26
C ILE A 25 3.94 21.33 -11.33
N VAL A 26 3.84 20.75 -12.53
CA VAL A 26 3.90 19.28 -12.72
C VAL A 26 5.25 18.73 -12.29
N LEU A 27 6.35 19.40 -12.66
CA LEU A 27 7.70 19.01 -12.25
C LEU A 27 7.91 19.14 -10.74
N PHE A 28 7.40 20.21 -10.13
CA PHE A 28 7.50 20.44 -8.70
C PHE A 28 6.73 19.38 -7.90
N LYS A 29 5.52 19.04 -8.35
CA LYS A 29 4.73 17.94 -7.77
C LYS A 29 5.49 16.62 -7.87
N LYS A 30 6.03 16.29 -9.05
CA LYS A 30 6.84 15.07 -9.26
C LYS A 30 8.09 15.04 -8.38
N TYR A 31 8.71 16.19 -8.15
CA TYR A 31 9.87 16.31 -7.26
C TYR A 31 9.50 16.05 -5.80
N ILE A 32 8.42 16.68 -5.30
CA ILE A 32 7.91 16.44 -3.94
C ILE A 32 7.57 14.96 -3.76
N ASP A 33 6.82 14.38 -4.70
CA ASP A 33 6.45 12.98 -4.65
C ASP A 33 7.70 12.11 -4.51
N ASN A 34 8.68 12.23 -5.41
CA ASN A 34 9.91 11.45 -5.37
C ASN A 34 10.72 11.64 -4.08
N LYS A 35 10.77 12.86 -3.53
CA LYS A 35 11.43 13.15 -2.24
C LYS A 35 10.73 12.41 -1.10
N ASP A 36 9.40 12.46 -1.06
CA ASP A 36 8.60 11.76 -0.06
C ASP A 36 8.76 10.24 -0.17
N LYS A 37 8.80 9.70 -1.40
CA LYS A 37 9.07 8.26 -1.63
C LYS A 37 10.41 7.86 -1.05
N LYS A 38 11.47 8.62 -1.36
CA LYS A 38 12.83 8.36 -0.88
C LYS A 38 12.89 8.43 0.65
N ASN A 39 12.25 9.42 1.25
CA ASN A 39 12.19 9.57 2.70
C ASN A 39 11.50 8.37 3.38
N ARG A 40 10.39 7.88 2.82
CA ARG A 40 9.69 6.69 3.35
C ARG A 40 10.55 5.43 3.26
N LYS A 41 11.23 5.23 2.14
CA LYS A 41 12.15 4.10 1.95
C LYS A 41 13.29 4.14 2.97
N ASN A 42 13.95 5.30 3.11
CA ASN A 42 15.03 5.49 4.07
C ASN A 42 14.57 5.22 5.51
N LYS A 43 13.38 5.71 5.89
CA LYS A 43 12.81 5.45 7.22
C LYS A 43 12.53 3.97 7.45
N ASN A 44 12.05 3.24 6.44
CA ASN A 44 11.85 1.80 6.55
C ASN A 44 13.17 1.06 6.72
N GLU A 45 14.18 1.39 5.92
CA GLU A 45 15.53 0.82 6.04
C GLU A 45 16.17 1.12 7.41
N GLU A 46 15.97 2.33 7.94
CA GLU A 46 16.44 2.71 9.27
C GLU A 46 15.70 1.95 10.38
N ASN A 47 14.38 1.79 10.25
CA ASN A 47 13.59 0.97 11.16
C ASN A 47 14.08 -0.49 11.16
N GLU A 48 14.35 -1.09 10.00
CA GLU A 48 14.87 -2.45 9.91
C GLU A 48 16.25 -2.58 10.56
N LYS A 49 17.15 -1.61 10.36
CA LYS A 49 18.45 -1.55 11.06
C LYS A 49 18.29 -1.47 12.57
N ASN A 50 17.25 -0.80 13.05
CA ASN A 50 16.91 -0.66 14.47
C ASN A 50 16.06 -1.83 15.01
N GLY A 51 15.83 -2.89 14.23
CA GLY A 51 15.02 -4.05 14.62
C GLY A 51 13.50 -3.79 14.64
N LEU A 52 13.05 -2.62 14.19
CA LEU A 52 11.64 -2.24 14.04
C LEU A 52 11.08 -2.75 12.71
N THR A 53 11.12 -4.07 12.52
CA THR A 53 10.57 -4.72 11.33
C THR A 53 9.09 -4.38 11.16
N LEU A 54 8.55 -4.56 9.95
CA LEU A 54 7.12 -4.35 9.70
C LEU A 54 6.26 -5.24 10.61
N GLU A 55 6.73 -6.46 10.90
CA GLU A 55 6.08 -7.38 11.83
C GLU A 55 6.01 -6.80 13.25
N VAL A 56 7.12 -6.27 13.79
CA VAL A 56 7.16 -5.63 15.11
C VAL A 56 6.23 -4.41 15.16
N ARG A 57 6.20 -3.61 14.10
CA ARG A 57 5.28 -2.46 13.98
C ARG A 57 3.83 -2.88 13.89
N ALA A 58 3.54 -3.98 13.18
CA ALA A 58 2.21 -4.56 13.12
C ALA A 58 1.77 -5.03 14.52
N ILE A 59 2.61 -5.82 15.20
CA ILE A 59 2.35 -6.31 16.56
C ILE A 59 1.99 -5.14 17.47
N LYS A 60 2.87 -4.14 17.56
CA LYS A 60 2.65 -2.97 18.41
C LYS A 60 1.34 -2.23 18.05
N LYS A 61 1.08 -2.00 16.77
CA LYS A 61 -0.14 -1.30 16.32
C LYS A 61 -1.41 -2.01 16.79
N TYR A 62 -1.45 -3.34 16.71
CA TYR A 62 -2.64 -4.12 17.08
C TYR A 62 -2.73 -4.33 18.59
N GLU A 63 -1.61 -4.47 19.30
CA GLU A 63 -1.57 -4.46 20.77
C GLU A 63 -2.09 -3.14 21.35
N ASP A 64 -1.69 -2.00 20.76
CA ASP A 64 -2.12 -0.65 21.19
C ASP A 64 -3.65 -0.47 21.13
N ILE A 65 -4.33 -1.22 20.26
CA ILE A 65 -5.81 -1.24 20.15
C ILE A 65 -6.45 -2.48 20.79
N SER A 66 -5.70 -3.13 21.70
CA SER A 66 -6.14 -4.24 22.57
C SER A 66 -6.45 -5.55 21.85
N TYR A 67 -5.76 -5.85 20.75
CA TYR A 67 -5.78 -7.20 20.18
C TYR A 67 -4.78 -8.08 20.91
N THR A 68 -5.15 -9.34 21.13
CA THR A 68 -4.21 -10.40 21.49
C THR A 68 -3.54 -10.89 20.23
N ILE A 69 -2.22 -11.07 20.26
CA ILE A 69 -1.46 -11.44 19.06
C ILE A 69 -0.73 -12.75 19.29
N VAL A 70 -0.91 -13.68 18.34
CA VAL A 70 -0.20 -14.96 18.29
C VAL A 70 0.43 -15.10 16.92
N LYS A 71 1.72 -15.46 16.89
CA LYS A 71 2.40 -15.77 15.63
C LYS A 71 2.19 -17.24 15.27
N SER A 72 1.65 -17.48 14.07
CA SER A 72 1.46 -18.82 13.51
C SER A 72 2.09 -18.88 12.12
N GLU A 73 3.15 -19.67 11.98
CA GLU A 73 3.93 -19.76 10.74
C GLU A 73 4.38 -18.35 10.26
N SER A 74 3.92 -17.93 9.08
CA SER A 74 4.18 -16.63 8.45
C SER A 74 3.07 -15.59 8.67
N ILE A 75 2.07 -15.91 9.51
CA ILE A 75 0.88 -15.09 9.75
C ILE A 75 0.85 -14.63 11.22
N LEU A 76 0.58 -13.35 11.43
CA LEU A 76 0.17 -12.81 12.72
C LEU A 76 -1.34 -12.95 12.86
N VAL A 77 -1.76 -13.66 13.90
CA VAL A 77 -3.16 -13.87 14.27
C VAL A 77 -3.50 -12.85 15.35
N CYS A 78 -4.29 -11.85 15.01
CA CYS A 78 -4.73 -10.82 15.94
C CYS A 78 -6.20 -11.08 16.31
N THR A 79 -6.50 -11.32 17.58
CA THR A 79 -7.87 -11.59 18.05
C THR A 79 -8.34 -10.51 19.03
N LYS A 80 -9.59 -10.08 18.88
CA LYS A 80 -10.28 -9.20 19.82
C LYS A 80 -11.76 -9.51 19.80
N GLU A 81 -12.29 -9.94 20.94
CA GLU A 81 -13.68 -10.43 21.05
C GLU A 81 -13.92 -11.52 20.00
N ASP A 82 -14.95 -11.38 19.16
CA ASP A 82 -15.29 -12.34 18.10
C ASP A 82 -14.55 -12.06 16.78
N LYS A 83 -13.71 -11.02 16.71
CA LYS A 83 -13.00 -10.63 15.48
C LYS A 83 -11.60 -11.19 15.44
N THR A 84 -11.26 -11.81 14.31
CA THR A 84 -9.90 -12.27 14.02
C THR A 84 -9.35 -11.54 12.80
N ILE A 85 -8.11 -11.08 12.87
CA ILE A 85 -7.40 -10.50 11.73
C ILE A 85 -6.15 -11.35 11.50
N LEU A 86 -6.03 -11.91 10.30
CA LEU A 86 -4.84 -12.64 9.87
C LEU A 86 -3.97 -11.70 9.04
N ILE A 87 -2.72 -11.54 9.43
CA ILE A 87 -1.81 -10.56 8.81
C ILE A 87 -0.53 -11.23 8.35
N GLN A 88 -0.21 -11.13 7.07
CA GLN A 88 1.12 -11.44 6.57
C GLN A 88 1.88 -10.14 6.30
N CYS A 89 3.13 -10.07 6.79
CA CYS A 89 3.99 -8.91 6.63
C CYS A 89 4.98 -9.16 5.49
N ASN A 90 5.06 -8.24 4.53
CA ASN A 90 6.06 -8.23 3.47
C ASN A 90 6.88 -6.94 3.51
N ASN A 91 8.16 -7.09 3.78
CA ASN A 91 9.11 -5.99 3.95
C ASN A 91 9.67 -5.45 2.63
N SER A 92 9.25 -5.99 1.48
CA SER A 92 9.81 -5.55 0.21
C SER A 92 9.62 -4.04 -0.02
N ILE A 93 10.74 -3.40 -0.33
CA ILE A 93 10.84 -1.98 -0.66
C ILE A 93 11.08 -1.76 -2.16
N GLU A 94 11.24 -2.85 -2.91
CA GLU A 94 11.46 -2.81 -4.36
C GLU A 94 10.13 -2.55 -5.08
N ALA A 95 10.15 -1.65 -6.06
CA ALA A 95 8.94 -1.28 -6.77
C ALA A 95 8.39 -2.46 -7.57
N LYS A 96 7.09 -2.72 -7.44
CA LYS A 96 6.33 -3.77 -8.14
C LYS A 96 6.82 -5.20 -7.89
N SER A 97 7.54 -5.44 -6.80
CA SER A 97 8.08 -6.76 -6.46
C SER A 97 7.01 -7.72 -5.93
N ILE A 98 5.95 -7.20 -5.30
CA ILE A 98 4.88 -8.00 -4.70
C ILE A 98 3.84 -8.26 -5.79
N THR A 99 3.66 -9.52 -6.18
CA THR A 99 2.77 -9.94 -7.28
C THR A 99 1.48 -10.56 -6.76
N ASP A 100 0.60 -10.94 -7.66
CA ASP A 100 -0.63 -11.67 -7.34
C ASP A 100 -0.36 -13.05 -6.74
N ASP A 101 0.74 -13.70 -7.11
CA ASP A 101 1.14 -14.99 -6.54
C ASP A 101 1.43 -14.88 -5.04
N ASP A 102 2.07 -13.79 -4.61
CA ASP A 102 2.31 -13.52 -3.19
C ASP A 102 0.99 -13.40 -2.41
N ILE A 103 0.01 -12.68 -2.98
CA ILE A 103 -1.30 -12.47 -2.36
C ILE A 103 -2.12 -13.78 -2.33
N LYS A 104 -2.08 -14.57 -3.40
CA LYS A 104 -2.75 -15.89 -3.48
C LYS A 104 -2.13 -16.91 -2.51
N SER A 105 -0.80 -16.88 -2.35
CA SER A 105 -0.09 -17.71 -1.39
C SER A 105 -0.51 -17.37 0.05
N PHE A 106 -0.56 -16.08 0.38
CA PHE A 106 -1.10 -15.61 1.65
C PHE A 106 -2.54 -16.07 1.87
N TYR A 107 -3.42 -15.81 0.89
CA TYR A 107 -4.83 -16.17 0.97
C TYR A 107 -5.03 -17.67 1.21
N THR A 108 -4.26 -18.52 0.52
CA THR A 108 -4.33 -19.97 0.70
C THR A 108 -3.93 -20.38 2.11
N THR A 109 -2.87 -19.78 2.64
CA THR A 109 -2.40 -20.02 4.02
C THR A 109 -3.42 -19.55 5.05
N ALA A 110 -4.00 -18.36 4.85
CA ALA A 110 -5.01 -17.77 5.71
C ALA A 110 -6.32 -18.59 5.73
N ILE A 111 -6.81 -19.03 4.57
CA ILE A 111 -7.99 -19.89 4.47
C ILE A 111 -7.76 -21.26 5.12
N LYS A 112 -6.56 -21.83 4.96
CA LYS A 112 -6.18 -23.07 5.63
C LYS A 112 -6.26 -22.89 7.15
N TYR A 113 -5.67 -21.81 7.68
CA TYR A 113 -5.73 -21.49 9.11
C TYR A 113 -7.18 -21.35 9.61
N VAL A 114 -8.03 -20.64 8.87
CA VAL A 114 -9.47 -20.49 9.21
C VAL A 114 -10.16 -21.85 9.33
N LYS A 115 -9.92 -22.75 8.38
CA LYS A 115 -10.53 -24.09 8.36
C LYS A 115 -10.04 -24.97 9.50
N GLU A 116 -8.73 -25.00 9.74
CA GLU A 116 -8.11 -25.83 10.77
C GLU A 116 -8.52 -25.41 12.18
N ASN A 117 -8.77 -24.11 12.38
CA ASN A 117 -9.20 -23.53 13.66
C ASN A 117 -10.72 -23.32 13.77
N GLN A 118 -11.51 -23.83 12.80
CA GLN A 118 -12.97 -23.76 12.79
C GLN A 118 -13.54 -22.33 12.96
N LEU A 119 -12.84 -21.32 12.42
CA LEU A 119 -13.26 -19.93 12.52
C LEU A 119 -14.38 -19.62 11.52
N GLU A 120 -15.34 -18.79 11.92
CA GLU A 120 -16.36 -18.28 11.00
C GLU A 120 -15.73 -17.25 10.04
N ILE A 121 -15.62 -17.56 8.75
CA ILE A 121 -14.95 -16.69 7.76
C ILE A 121 -15.45 -15.24 7.75
N LYS A 122 -16.75 -15.02 8.03
CA LYS A 122 -17.38 -13.69 8.11
C LYS A 122 -16.82 -12.81 9.25
N ASN A 123 -16.21 -13.41 10.28
CA ASN A 123 -15.61 -12.73 11.41
C ASN A 123 -14.08 -12.62 11.28
N VAL A 124 -13.52 -13.09 10.16
CA VAL A 124 -12.09 -13.07 9.89
C VAL A 124 -11.78 -12.06 8.80
N GLU A 125 -10.77 -11.23 9.01
CA GLU A 125 -10.26 -10.28 8.01
C GLU A 125 -8.84 -10.65 7.60
N PHE A 126 -8.57 -10.67 6.29
CA PHE A 126 -7.21 -10.89 5.79
C PHE A 126 -6.54 -9.56 5.49
N ARG A 127 -5.32 -9.36 6.01
CA ARG A 127 -4.53 -8.15 5.80
C ARG A 127 -3.14 -8.49 5.30
N TYR A 128 -2.73 -7.82 4.23
CA TYR A 128 -1.38 -7.91 3.71
C TYR A 128 -0.61 -6.64 4.07
N ALA A 129 0.22 -6.71 5.11
CA ALA A 129 0.99 -5.57 5.56
C ALA A 129 2.20 -5.36 4.64
N ILE A 130 2.36 -4.12 4.16
CA ILE A 130 3.45 -3.72 3.27
C ILE A 130 4.16 -2.49 3.81
N ALA A 131 5.46 -2.38 3.56
CA ALA A 131 6.23 -1.18 3.88
C ALA A 131 5.84 0.02 3.00
N TYR A 132 5.53 -0.23 1.72
CA TYR A 132 5.31 0.84 0.77
C TYR A 132 4.37 0.43 -0.38
N LYS A 133 3.45 1.32 -0.75
CA LYS A 133 2.43 1.02 -1.77
C LYS A 133 3.01 0.70 -3.15
N ASP A 134 4.10 1.37 -3.55
CA ASP A 134 4.68 1.10 -4.88
C ASP A 134 5.38 -0.26 -4.95
N ALA A 135 5.54 -0.99 -3.83
CA ALA A 135 6.00 -2.37 -3.86
C ALA A 135 4.98 -3.31 -4.49
N LEU A 136 3.69 -2.94 -4.51
CA LEU A 136 2.64 -3.72 -5.14
C LEU A 136 2.71 -3.61 -6.68
N ASN A 137 2.76 -4.76 -7.33
CA ASN A 137 2.49 -4.88 -8.76
C ASN A 137 1.00 -4.62 -9.04
N LYS A 138 0.67 -4.26 -10.28
CA LYS A 138 -0.71 -4.11 -10.74
C LYS A 138 -1.53 -5.39 -10.50
N SER A 139 -0.95 -6.57 -10.71
CA SER A 139 -1.64 -7.84 -10.49
C SER A 139 -1.99 -8.06 -9.01
N ALA A 140 -1.08 -7.74 -8.09
CA ALA A 140 -1.37 -7.79 -6.65
C ALA A 140 -2.51 -6.83 -6.27
N ILE A 141 -2.50 -5.60 -6.82
CA ILE A 141 -3.56 -4.61 -6.56
C ILE A 141 -4.92 -5.13 -7.04
N GLU A 142 -4.98 -5.77 -8.21
CA GLU A 142 -6.22 -6.33 -8.76
C GLU A 142 -6.84 -7.36 -7.80
N ILE A 143 -6.04 -8.26 -7.21
CA ILE A 143 -6.52 -9.22 -6.21
C ILE A 143 -6.93 -8.53 -4.90
N LEU A 144 -6.15 -7.55 -4.43
CA LEU A 144 -6.44 -6.83 -3.19
C LEU A 144 -7.68 -5.92 -3.28
N LEU A 145 -8.19 -5.66 -4.48
CA LEU A 145 -9.44 -4.94 -4.73
C LEU A 145 -10.62 -5.88 -4.96
N ASP A 146 -10.37 -7.18 -5.15
CA ASP A 146 -11.40 -8.18 -5.36
C ASP A 146 -11.99 -8.63 -4.01
N GLU A 147 -13.28 -8.35 -3.82
CA GLU A 147 -14.00 -8.69 -2.58
C GLU A 147 -14.06 -10.19 -2.32
N PHE A 148 -13.92 -11.04 -3.35
CA PHE A 148 -13.89 -12.50 -3.21
C PHE A 148 -12.81 -12.96 -2.23
N TYR A 149 -11.65 -12.32 -2.23
CA TYR A 149 -10.51 -12.74 -1.40
C TYR A 149 -10.58 -12.24 0.04
N ASN A 150 -11.49 -11.31 0.37
CA ASN A 150 -11.55 -10.64 1.68
C ASN A 150 -10.18 -10.14 2.19
N CYS A 151 -9.29 -9.79 1.25
CA CYS A 151 -7.89 -9.47 1.50
C CYS A 151 -7.62 -8.01 1.14
N LYS A 152 -7.14 -7.22 2.11
CA LYS A 152 -6.80 -5.80 1.91
C LYS A 152 -5.35 -5.55 2.33
N TYR A 153 -4.66 -4.66 1.63
CA TYR A 153 -3.33 -4.26 2.09
C TYR A 153 -3.41 -3.15 3.14
N VAL A 154 -2.40 -3.11 4.02
CA VAL A 154 -2.19 -2.03 4.98
C VAL A 154 -0.75 -1.56 4.93
N VAL A 155 -0.55 -0.25 4.92
CA VAL A 155 0.79 0.35 5.00
C VAL A 155 1.07 0.68 6.46
N LEU A 156 2.23 0.28 6.97
CA LEU A 156 2.67 0.45 8.36
C LEU A 156 3.97 1.25 8.46
#